data_AF-A0A2P4Y004-F1
#
_entry.id   AF-A0A2P4Y004-F1
#
_cell.length_a   1.000
_cell.length_b   1.000
_cell.length_c   1.000
_cell.angle_alpha   90.00
_cell.angle_beta   90.00
_cell.angle_gamma   90.00
#
_symmetry.space_group_name_H-M   'P 1'
#
loop_
_entity.id
_entity.type
_entity.pdbx_description
1 polymer ?
#
loop_
_entity_poly.entity_id
_entity_poly.type
_entity_poly.pdbx_seq_one_letter_code
_entity_poly.pdbx_strand_id
1 'polypeptide(L)'
;MESTATSGFSVIDAKVGGTSQFTVTAGGATTIASGGLSVKGGVTVVDTGVTVSAGNVQVSTATQSSNGAGALVVTGGVSVGKDLYCSGTIYGTVQANPSDRRLKTAIKAVESSQEIIRRLRPVTYEWRRDDFPSRNFPTGVFSGFLADEVEELLPDLVQEDGDGWKALNYVGLVPHLVRAMQELQVQLEASQRQIATMQQQLSALSA
;
A
#
# COMPACT_ATOMS: atom_id res chain seq x y z
N MET A 1 -53.43 2.05 -3.84
CA MET A 1 -52.65 2.80 -2.84
C MET A 1 -53.60 3.13 -1.71
N GLU A 2 -53.61 2.36 -0.64
CA GLU A 2 -54.27 2.79 0.60
C GLU A 2 -53.24 3.52 1.45
N SER A 3 -53.47 4.81 1.65
CA SER A 3 -52.71 5.67 2.56
C SER A 3 -53.71 6.21 3.56
N THR A 4 -53.71 5.67 4.78
CA THR A 4 -54.37 6.30 5.93
C THR A 4 -53.63 5.93 7.21
N ALA A 5 -52.85 6.88 7.74
CA ALA A 5 -52.85 7.25 9.16
C ALA A 5 -51.86 8.39 9.43
N THR A 6 -52.39 9.48 10.00
CA THR A 6 -51.77 10.79 10.23
C THR A 6 -50.78 10.82 11.42
N SER A 7 -49.92 9.81 11.55
CA SER A 7 -48.79 9.79 12.51
C SER A 7 -47.79 8.65 12.28
N GLY A 8 -47.92 7.87 11.20
CA GLY A 8 -47.06 6.72 10.91
C GLY A 8 -46.63 6.71 9.45
N PHE A 9 -45.43 6.22 9.18
CA PHE A 9 -44.96 6.00 7.82
C PHE A 9 -45.95 5.11 7.05
N SER A 10 -46.45 5.56 5.91
CA SER A 10 -47.27 4.73 5.03
C SER A 10 -46.47 3.51 4.60
N VAL A 11 -47.01 2.30 4.83
CA VAL A 11 -46.38 1.07 4.34
C VAL A 11 -46.47 1.08 2.81
N ILE A 12 -45.31 1.07 2.15
CA ILE A 12 -45.22 0.87 0.70
C ILE A 12 -44.78 -0.57 0.47
N ASP A 13 -45.46 -1.28 -0.40
CA ASP A 13 -45.07 -2.61 -0.85
C ASP A 13 -45.42 -2.78 -2.34
N ALA A 14 -44.46 -2.45 -3.20
CA ALA A 14 -44.60 -2.61 -4.63
C ALA A 14 -44.18 -4.04 -5.02
N LYS A 15 -45.14 -4.80 -5.57
CA LYS A 15 -44.96 -6.21 -5.93
C LYS A 15 -44.92 -6.44 -7.45
N VAL A 16 -44.18 -7.45 -7.88
CA VAL A 16 -44.21 -8.02 -9.24
C VAL A 16 -44.50 -9.51 -9.12
N GLY A 17 -45.59 -9.99 -9.74
CA GLY A 17 -46.00 -11.39 -9.66
C GLY A 17 -46.28 -11.89 -8.23
N GLY A 18 -46.64 -10.99 -7.30
CA GLY A 18 -46.86 -11.31 -5.89
C GLY A 18 -45.62 -11.19 -4.99
N THR A 19 -44.42 -11.03 -5.57
CA THR A 19 -43.17 -10.86 -4.82
C THR A 19 -42.88 -9.38 -4.58
N SER A 20 -42.56 -9.00 -3.34
CA SER A 20 -42.18 -7.64 -2.98
C SER A 20 -40.83 -7.24 -3.60
N GLN A 21 -40.83 -6.17 -4.39
CA GLN A 21 -39.62 -5.64 -5.03
C GLN A 21 -39.12 -4.35 -4.36
N PHE A 22 -40.02 -3.54 -3.80
CA PHE A 22 -39.70 -2.32 -3.07
C PHE A 22 -40.62 -2.19 -1.86
N THR A 23 -40.05 -2.15 -0.66
CA THR A 23 -40.83 -2.02 0.58
C THR A 23 -40.34 -0.86 1.43
N VAL A 24 -41.28 -0.14 2.06
CA VAL A 24 -41.01 0.80 3.15
C VAL A 24 -41.82 0.35 4.35
N THR A 25 -41.14 -0.04 5.42
CA THR A 25 -41.77 -0.50 6.67
C THR A 25 -42.20 0.67 7.56
N ALA A 26 -43.02 0.40 8.57
CA ALA A 26 -43.44 1.41 9.54
C ALA A 26 -42.27 2.07 10.31
N GLY A 27 -41.12 1.39 10.41
CA GLY A 27 -39.89 1.95 10.99
C GLY A 27 -39.05 2.79 10.01
N GLY A 28 -39.53 3.02 8.79
CA GLY A 28 -38.82 3.76 7.73
C GLY A 28 -37.77 2.94 6.97
N ALA A 29 -37.50 1.69 7.39
CA ALA A 29 -36.56 0.83 6.67
C ALA A 29 -37.08 0.56 5.25
N THR A 30 -36.23 0.89 4.27
CA THR A 30 -36.52 0.74 2.85
C THR A 30 -35.69 -0.42 2.30
N THR A 31 -36.32 -1.30 1.52
CA THR A 31 -35.65 -2.45 0.89
C THR A 31 -35.97 -2.48 -0.59
N ILE A 32 -34.93 -2.58 -1.42
CA ILE A 32 -35.01 -2.82 -2.87
C ILE A 32 -34.51 -4.25 -3.11
N ALA A 33 -35.40 -5.17 -3.46
CA ALA A 33 -35.03 -6.57 -3.66
C ALA A 33 -34.25 -6.80 -4.97
N SER A 34 -34.41 -5.92 -5.96
CA SER A 34 -33.76 -6.02 -7.28
C SER A 34 -33.62 -4.66 -7.95
N GLY A 35 -32.60 -4.46 -8.80
CA GLY A 35 -32.43 -3.26 -9.65
C GLY A 35 -31.64 -2.12 -9.02
N GLY A 36 -31.51 -2.08 -7.69
CA GLY A 36 -30.69 -1.10 -6.97
C GLY A 36 -31.27 0.32 -6.93
N LEU A 37 -30.46 1.27 -6.45
CA LEU A 37 -30.83 2.68 -6.32
C LEU A 37 -29.97 3.53 -7.27
N SER A 38 -30.62 4.33 -8.14
CA SER A 38 -29.96 5.31 -9.03
C SER A 38 -30.40 6.73 -8.66
N VAL A 39 -29.45 7.59 -8.27
CA VAL A 39 -29.71 8.96 -7.81
C VAL A 39 -28.95 9.94 -8.69
N LYS A 40 -29.63 10.95 -9.25
CA LYS A 40 -29.00 12.02 -10.06
C LYS A 40 -28.27 13.05 -9.20
N GLY A 41 -28.79 13.30 -7.99
CA GLY A 41 -28.17 14.16 -6.99
C GLY A 41 -27.19 13.39 -6.08
N GLY A 42 -26.91 13.95 -4.90
CA GLY A 42 -26.12 13.28 -3.87
C GLY A 42 -26.98 12.43 -2.92
N VAL A 43 -26.30 11.58 -2.15
CA VAL A 43 -26.85 10.87 -1.00
C VAL A 43 -26.12 11.37 0.25
N THR A 44 -26.86 11.82 1.26
CA THR A 44 -26.32 12.21 2.57
C THR A 44 -26.78 11.21 3.61
N VAL A 45 -25.83 10.59 4.33
CA VAL A 45 -26.08 9.68 5.44
C VAL A 45 -25.58 10.36 6.71
N VAL A 46 -26.46 10.53 7.71
CA VAL A 46 -26.15 11.31 8.92
C VAL A 46 -25.68 10.46 10.11
N ASP A 47 -25.96 9.15 10.10
CA ASP A 47 -25.64 8.24 11.23
C ASP A 47 -24.77 7.05 10.79
N THR A 48 -25.28 5.82 10.92
CA THR A 48 -24.55 4.54 10.90
C THR A 48 -23.81 4.17 9.61
N GLY A 49 -23.85 5.02 8.59
CA GLY A 49 -23.08 4.89 7.35
C GLY A 49 -23.67 3.91 6.34
N VAL A 50 -22.81 3.43 5.43
CA VAL A 50 -23.16 2.49 4.36
C VAL A 50 -22.38 1.19 4.57
N THR A 51 -23.08 0.05 4.61
CA THR A 51 -22.47 -1.29 4.67
C THR A 51 -22.68 -2.01 3.34
N VAL A 52 -21.60 -2.56 2.77
CA VAL A 52 -21.64 -3.35 1.53
C VAL A 52 -21.19 -4.78 1.85
N SER A 53 -22.14 -5.71 1.88
CA SER A 53 -21.87 -7.12 2.22
C SER A 53 -21.40 -7.97 1.03
N ALA A 54 -21.66 -7.52 -0.20
CA ALA A 54 -21.23 -8.16 -1.44
C ALA A 54 -21.10 -7.10 -2.55
N GLY A 55 -20.18 -7.34 -3.49
CA GLY A 55 -19.86 -6.38 -4.55
C GLY A 55 -18.79 -5.36 -4.14
N ASN A 56 -18.72 -4.24 -4.86
CA ASN A 56 -17.70 -3.21 -4.69
C ASN A 56 -18.31 -1.80 -4.63
N VAL A 57 -17.57 -0.86 -4.05
CA VAL A 57 -17.83 0.57 -4.19
C VAL A 57 -16.90 1.11 -5.27
N GLN A 58 -17.46 1.64 -6.36
CA GLN A 58 -16.70 2.27 -7.43
C GLN A 58 -16.91 3.78 -7.43
N VAL A 59 -15.83 4.54 -7.45
CA VAL A 59 -15.82 6.00 -7.60
C VAL A 59 -15.15 6.34 -8.93
N SER A 60 -15.92 6.77 -9.92
CA SER A 60 -15.47 6.89 -11.32
C SER A 60 -15.20 8.33 -11.80
N THR A 61 -15.22 9.33 -10.91
CA THR A 61 -14.85 10.70 -11.28
C THR A 61 -13.33 10.83 -11.46
N ALA A 62 -12.90 11.73 -12.34
CA ALA A 62 -11.48 12.01 -12.60
C ALA A 62 -10.89 13.09 -11.67
N THR A 63 -11.58 13.44 -10.58
CA THR A 63 -11.14 14.49 -9.66
C THR A 63 -9.85 14.09 -8.93
N GLN A 64 -8.76 14.81 -9.18
CA GLN A 64 -7.49 14.61 -8.47
C GLN A 64 -7.63 14.92 -6.98
N SER A 65 -6.90 14.17 -6.15
CA SER A 65 -6.92 14.36 -4.70
C SER A 65 -5.91 15.40 -4.24
N SER A 66 -6.29 16.18 -3.23
CA SER A 66 -5.46 17.16 -2.53
C SER A 66 -5.92 17.28 -1.08
N ASN A 67 -5.36 18.21 -0.30
CA ASN A 67 -5.75 18.38 1.10
C ASN A 67 -7.22 18.84 1.21
N GLY A 68 -8.12 17.92 1.54
CA GLY A 68 -9.55 18.18 1.70
C GLY A 68 -10.39 18.09 0.42
N ALA A 69 -9.83 17.67 -0.71
CA ALA A 69 -10.55 17.50 -1.97
C ALA A 69 -10.11 16.23 -2.71
N GLY A 70 -11.00 15.67 -3.53
CA GLY A 70 -10.72 14.47 -4.32
C GLY A 70 -11.98 13.73 -4.72
N ALA A 71 -11.80 12.69 -5.53
CA ALA A 71 -12.88 11.76 -5.89
C ALA A 71 -13.51 11.07 -4.66
N LEU A 72 -12.66 10.71 -3.70
CA LEU A 72 -13.03 10.19 -2.39
C LEU A 72 -12.31 11.03 -1.33
N VAL A 73 -13.06 11.68 -0.44
CA VAL A 73 -12.51 12.44 0.69
C VAL A 73 -12.92 11.75 1.98
N VAL A 74 -11.93 11.29 2.75
CA VAL A 74 -12.14 10.69 4.07
C VAL A 74 -11.47 11.57 5.12
N THR A 75 -12.27 12.18 5.99
CA THR A 75 -11.78 13.06 7.07
C THR A 75 -11.45 12.30 8.36
N GLY A 76 -11.95 11.06 8.48
CA GLY A 76 -11.62 10.14 9.56
C GLY A 76 -10.53 9.12 9.19
N GLY A 77 -10.36 8.10 10.02
CA GLY A 77 -9.45 6.98 9.73
C GLY A 77 -10.02 6.00 8.72
N VAL A 78 -9.14 5.29 8.00
CA VAL A 78 -9.49 4.17 7.11
C VAL A 78 -8.79 2.92 7.61
N SER A 79 -9.56 1.85 7.84
CA SER A 79 -9.02 0.51 8.07
C SER A 79 -9.18 -0.32 6.80
N VAL A 80 -8.06 -0.86 6.30
CA VAL A 80 -8.04 -1.75 5.14
C VAL A 80 -7.58 -3.13 5.62
N GLY A 81 -8.44 -4.13 5.51
CA GLY A 81 -8.15 -5.50 5.97
C GLY A 81 -7.29 -6.33 5.02
N LYS A 82 -6.98 -5.80 3.84
CA LYS A 82 -6.16 -6.40 2.78
C LYS A 82 -5.23 -5.35 2.18
N ASP A 83 -4.73 -5.58 0.97
CA ASP A 83 -3.79 -4.69 0.29
C ASP A 83 -4.45 -3.40 -0.22
N LEU A 84 -3.66 -2.33 -0.27
CA LEU A 84 -3.99 -1.06 -0.92
C LEU A 84 -3.20 -0.95 -2.22
N TYR A 85 -3.86 -1.12 -3.36
CA TYR A 85 -3.26 -0.92 -4.68
C TYR A 85 -3.39 0.54 -5.12
N CYS A 86 -2.27 1.27 -5.21
CA CYS A 86 -2.24 2.68 -5.59
C CYS A 86 -1.30 2.88 -6.77
N SER A 87 -1.84 3.24 -7.94
CA SER A 87 -1.03 3.56 -9.14
C SER A 87 -0.49 5.00 -9.13
N GLY A 88 -0.84 5.80 -8.13
CA GLY A 88 -0.41 7.18 -7.97
C GLY A 88 0.57 7.37 -6.81
N THR A 89 0.69 8.61 -6.34
CA THR A 89 1.54 8.96 -5.21
C THR A 89 0.78 8.87 -3.88
N ILE A 90 1.41 8.25 -2.88
CA ILE A 90 0.91 8.25 -1.49
C ILE A 90 1.60 9.37 -0.72
N TYR A 91 0.83 10.30 -0.18
CA TYR A 91 1.31 11.34 0.74
C TYR A 91 0.91 10.97 2.17
N GLY A 92 1.89 10.89 3.08
CA GLY A 92 1.65 10.61 4.49
C GLY A 92 2.72 11.26 5.37
N THR A 93 2.33 11.66 6.58
CA THR A 93 3.28 12.22 7.55
C THR A 93 4.18 11.13 8.16
N VAL A 94 3.63 9.95 8.43
CA VAL A 94 4.34 8.80 9.01
C VAL A 94 3.79 7.50 8.41
N GLN A 95 4.70 6.59 8.03
CA GLN A 95 4.36 5.20 7.69
C GLN A 95 4.98 4.27 8.75
N ALA A 96 4.12 3.62 9.54
CA ALA A 96 4.54 2.70 10.59
C ALA A 96 4.18 1.26 10.19
N ASN A 97 5.17 0.37 10.24
CA ASN A 97 4.98 -1.06 10.01
C ASN A 97 4.92 -1.79 11.36
N PRO A 98 3.90 -2.63 11.64
CA PRO A 98 3.85 -3.43 12.85
C PRO A 98 5.11 -4.28 13.02
N SER A 99 5.80 -4.15 14.15
CA SER A 99 7.11 -4.80 14.34
C SER A 99 7.29 -5.49 15.70
N ASP A 100 6.26 -5.49 16.54
CA ASP A 100 6.23 -6.09 17.88
C ASP A 100 6.66 -7.57 17.85
N ARG A 101 7.48 -7.98 18.82
CA ARG A 101 7.98 -9.37 18.94
C ARG A 101 6.83 -10.39 18.97
N ARG A 102 5.68 -10.06 19.57
CA ARG A 102 4.51 -10.96 19.67
C ARG A 102 3.91 -11.31 18.31
N LEU A 103 4.19 -10.49 17.29
CA LEU A 103 3.71 -10.69 15.92
C LEU A 103 4.69 -11.49 15.05
N LYS A 104 5.83 -11.93 15.62
CA LYS A 104 6.93 -12.55 14.87
C LYS A 104 7.34 -13.89 15.50
N THR A 105 7.64 -14.86 14.65
CA THR A 105 8.19 -16.17 15.02
C THR A 105 9.41 -16.47 14.15
N ALA A 106 10.16 -17.54 14.45
CA ALA A 106 11.34 -17.98 13.70
C ALA A 106 12.39 -16.86 13.46
N ILE A 107 12.60 -16.01 14.47
CA ILE A 107 13.49 -14.84 14.38
C ILE A 107 14.94 -15.31 14.24
N LYS A 108 15.59 -14.92 13.13
CA LYS A 108 17.01 -15.14 12.84
C LYS A 108 17.71 -13.82 12.55
N ALA A 109 19.00 -13.74 12.84
CA ALA A 109 19.80 -12.60 12.45
C ALA A 109 20.01 -12.56 10.93
N VAL A 110 20.15 -11.36 10.38
CA VAL A 110 20.71 -11.19 9.03
C VAL A 110 22.23 -11.34 9.17
N GLU A 111 22.75 -12.49 8.72
CA GLU A 111 24.12 -12.94 8.98
C GLU A 111 25.15 -12.32 8.03
N SER A 112 24.81 -12.09 6.75
CA SER A 112 25.72 -11.45 5.81
C SER A 112 24.98 -10.67 4.75
N SER A 113 25.43 -9.43 4.50
CA SER A 113 24.78 -8.55 3.53
C SER A 113 25.75 -7.79 2.65
N GLN A 114 27.04 -7.67 3.00
CA GLN A 114 27.99 -6.89 2.20
C GLN A 114 28.05 -7.35 0.73
N GLU A 115 28.11 -8.66 0.49
CA GLU A 115 28.16 -9.20 -0.88
C GLU A 115 26.86 -8.93 -1.65
N ILE A 116 25.72 -9.09 -0.99
CA ILE A 116 24.40 -8.80 -1.56
C ILE A 116 24.34 -7.33 -1.98
N ILE A 117 24.67 -6.41 -1.07
CA ILE A 117 24.64 -4.97 -1.34
C ILE A 117 25.65 -4.58 -2.45
N ARG A 118 26.83 -5.23 -2.50
CA ARG A 118 27.82 -4.98 -3.55
C ARG A 118 27.34 -5.41 -4.94
N ARG A 119 26.52 -6.47 -5.02
CA ARG A 119 25.99 -7.00 -6.27
C ARG A 119 24.74 -6.28 -6.74
N LEU A 120 24.01 -5.60 -5.85
CA LEU A 120 22.89 -4.76 -6.24
C LEU A 120 23.36 -3.62 -7.15
N ARG A 121 22.61 -3.39 -8.23
CA ARG A 121 22.91 -2.36 -9.23
C ARG A 121 21.85 -1.27 -9.20
N PRO A 122 22.11 -0.12 -8.54
CA PRO A 122 21.24 1.04 -8.66
C PRO A 122 21.22 1.53 -10.11
N VAL A 123 20.05 1.85 -10.62
CA VAL A 123 19.85 2.35 -11.99
C VAL A 123 19.01 3.62 -11.97
N THR A 124 19.14 4.41 -13.04
CA THR A 124 18.16 5.42 -13.39
C THR A 124 17.30 4.93 -14.55
N TYR A 125 16.04 5.34 -14.59
CA TYR A 125 15.10 4.92 -15.62
C TYR A 125 14.03 5.98 -15.87
N GLU A 126 13.44 5.90 -17.06
CA GLU A 126 12.22 6.62 -17.43
C GLU A 126 11.12 5.59 -17.66
N TRP A 127 9.87 5.93 -17.31
CA TRP A 127 8.74 5.05 -17.54
C TRP A 127 8.38 5.00 -19.03
N ARG A 128 8.07 3.80 -19.53
CA ARG A 128 7.54 3.56 -20.88
C ARG A 128 6.07 3.98 -20.99
N ARG A 129 5.81 5.28 -20.92
CA ARG A 129 4.45 5.85 -20.88
C ARG A 129 3.66 5.57 -22.15
N ASP A 130 4.32 5.63 -23.30
CA ASP A 130 3.68 5.43 -24.60
C ASP A 130 3.30 3.96 -24.84
N ASP A 131 4.11 3.03 -24.34
CA ASP A 131 3.84 1.59 -24.40
C ASP A 131 2.70 1.19 -23.42
N PHE A 132 2.57 1.91 -22.30
CA PHE A 132 1.63 1.57 -21.20
C PHE A 132 0.79 2.77 -20.72
N PRO A 133 -0.06 3.37 -21.58
CA PRO A 133 -0.79 4.60 -21.26
C PRO A 133 -1.79 4.44 -20.10
N SER A 134 -2.33 3.23 -19.89
CA SER A 134 -3.29 2.95 -18.80
C SER A 134 -2.67 2.94 -17.40
N ARG A 135 -1.33 2.85 -17.30
CA ARG A 135 -0.61 2.81 -16.02
C ARG A 135 -0.38 4.20 -15.42
N ASN A 136 -0.63 5.26 -16.20
CA ASN A 136 -0.54 6.66 -15.76
C ASN A 136 0.80 7.01 -15.08
N PHE A 137 1.91 6.50 -15.61
CA PHE A 137 3.22 6.75 -15.03
C PHE A 137 3.62 8.24 -15.16
N PRO A 138 4.32 8.80 -14.16
CA PRO A 138 4.79 10.18 -14.19
C PRO A 138 5.93 10.38 -15.22
N THR A 139 6.09 11.61 -15.69
CA THR A 139 7.24 12.05 -16.50
C THR A 139 8.49 12.24 -15.64
N GLY A 140 9.65 11.96 -16.21
CA GLY A 140 10.95 12.29 -15.63
C GLY A 140 11.87 11.08 -15.46
N VAL A 141 13.06 11.35 -14.95
CA VAL A 141 14.08 10.34 -14.63
C VAL A 141 13.96 9.98 -13.16
N PHE A 142 13.84 8.69 -12.88
CA PHE A 142 13.73 8.12 -11.54
C PHE A 142 14.96 7.28 -11.23
N SER A 143 15.26 7.10 -9.94
CA SER A 143 16.33 6.19 -9.47
C SER A 143 15.71 5.02 -8.73
N GLY A 144 16.26 3.82 -8.91
CA GLY A 144 15.76 2.62 -8.25
C GLY A 144 16.55 1.38 -8.65
N PHE A 145 15.86 0.24 -8.67
CA PHE A 145 16.40 -1.06 -9.07
C PHE A 145 15.48 -1.75 -10.06
N LEU A 146 16.03 -2.66 -10.86
CA LEU A 146 15.24 -3.61 -11.64
C LEU A 146 14.83 -4.77 -10.74
N ALA A 147 13.54 -5.09 -10.71
CA ALA A 147 13.02 -6.13 -9.81
C ALA A 147 13.64 -7.51 -10.11
N ASP A 148 13.87 -7.85 -11.38
CA ASP A 148 14.51 -9.11 -11.78
C ASP A 148 15.93 -9.25 -11.23
N GLU A 149 16.71 -8.16 -11.24
CA GLU A 149 18.09 -8.18 -10.69
C GLU A 149 18.09 -8.30 -9.16
N VAL A 150 17.10 -7.73 -8.49
CA VAL A 150 16.93 -7.87 -7.04
C VAL A 150 16.49 -9.29 -6.70
N GLU A 151 15.61 -9.90 -7.50
CA GLU A 151 15.07 -11.24 -7.28
C GLU A 151 16.17 -12.31 -7.19
N GLU A 152 17.22 -12.19 -8.03
CA GLU A 152 18.37 -13.10 -8.00
C GLU A 152 19.13 -13.11 -6.67
N LEU A 153 19.03 -12.03 -5.88
CA LEU A 153 19.77 -11.83 -4.64
C LEU A 153 18.88 -11.89 -3.39
N LEU A 154 17.68 -11.33 -3.48
CA LEU A 154 16.72 -11.08 -2.41
C LEU A 154 15.29 -11.35 -2.92
N PRO A 155 14.96 -12.61 -3.27
CA PRO A 155 13.66 -12.95 -3.88
C PRO A 155 12.48 -12.58 -2.98
N ASP A 156 12.64 -12.67 -1.65
CA ASP A 156 11.60 -12.31 -0.67
C ASP A 156 11.20 -10.83 -0.69
N LEU A 157 11.98 -9.97 -1.36
CA LEU A 157 11.69 -8.54 -1.51
C LEU A 157 10.96 -8.22 -2.82
N VAL A 158 10.74 -9.19 -3.68
CA VAL A 158 10.03 -9.04 -4.95
C VAL A 158 8.65 -9.64 -4.80
N GLN A 159 7.64 -8.90 -5.24
CA GLN A 159 6.27 -9.39 -5.35
C GLN A 159 5.81 -9.29 -6.79
N GLU A 160 4.96 -10.21 -7.20
CA GLU A 160 4.34 -10.21 -8.52
C GLU A 160 2.84 -9.98 -8.38
N ASP A 161 2.27 -9.08 -9.18
CA ASP A 161 0.82 -8.87 -9.22
C ASP A 161 0.10 -9.94 -10.06
N GLY A 162 -1.23 -9.89 -10.11
CA GLY A 162 -2.03 -10.87 -10.85
C GLY A 162 -1.80 -10.87 -12.37
N ASP A 163 -1.16 -9.83 -12.91
CA ASP A 163 -0.84 -9.68 -14.33
C ASP A 163 0.64 -10.03 -14.62
N GLY A 164 1.40 -10.46 -13.62
CA GLY A 164 2.81 -10.84 -13.78
C GLY A 164 3.80 -9.69 -13.62
N TRP A 165 3.37 -8.50 -13.19
CA TRP A 165 4.28 -7.36 -13.00
C TRP A 165 4.95 -7.42 -11.63
N LYS A 166 6.27 -7.29 -11.65
CA LYS A 166 7.08 -7.28 -10.43
C LYS A 166 7.13 -5.91 -9.76
N ALA A 167 7.07 -5.91 -8.43
CA ALA A 167 7.21 -4.76 -7.56
C ALA A 167 8.18 -5.06 -6.42
N LEU A 168 8.78 -4.01 -5.85
CA LEU A 168 9.82 -4.13 -4.82
C LEU A 168 9.36 -3.66 -3.45
N ASN A 169 9.64 -4.47 -2.43
CA ASN A 169 9.63 -4.05 -1.03
C ASN A 169 10.95 -3.34 -0.68
N TYR A 170 11.04 -2.05 -1.02
CA TYR A 170 12.22 -1.22 -0.71
C TYR A 170 12.53 -1.15 0.79
N VAL A 171 11.52 -1.18 1.67
CA VAL A 171 11.71 -1.14 3.12
C VAL A 171 12.47 -2.39 3.61
N GLY A 172 12.26 -3.53 2.96
CA GLY A 172 12.97 -4.77 3.26
C GLY A 172 14.47 -4.72 2.98
N LEU A 173 14.98 -3.75 2.21
CA LEU A 173 16.41 -3.57 2.01
C LEU A 173 17.12 -2.99 3.24
N VAL A 174 16.40 -2.28 4.11
CA VAL A 174 17.00 -1.54 5.24
C VAL A 174 17.78 -2.44 6.20
N PRO A 175 17.28 -3.61 6.66
CA PRO A 175 18.06 -4.52 7.48
C PRO A 175 19.35 -5.01 6.81
N HIS A 176 19.34 -5.22 5.49
CA HIS A 176 20.53 -5.62 4.75
C HIS A 176 21.57 -4.50 4.69
N LEU A 177 21.13 -3.26 4.46
CA LEU A 177 22.01 -2.08 4.49
C LEU A 177 22.63 -1.88 5.88
N VAL A 178 21.85 -2.01 6.95
CA VAL A 178 22.34 -1.92 8.33
C VAL A 178 23.41 -3.00 8.59
N ARG A 179 23.14 -4.25 8.22
CA ARG A 179 24.11 -5.33 8.41
C ARG A 179 25.39 -5.11 7.60
N ALA A 180 25.28 -4.67 6.34
CA ALA A 180 26.45 -4.38 5.51
C ALA A 180 27.31 -3.25 6.10
N MET A 181 26.70 -2.21 6.68
CA MET A 181 27.44 -1.14 7.37
C MET A 181 28.16 -1.64 8.61
N GLN A 182 27.53 -2.52 9.41
CA GLN A 182 28.18 -3.14 10.57
C GLN A 182 29.38 -4.00 10.16
N GLU A 183 29.27 -4.75 9.06
CA GLU A 183 30.36 -5.54 8.49
C GLU A 183 31.53 -4.66 8.02
N LEU A 184 31.20 -3.56 7.33
CA LEU A 184 32.18 -2.56 6.92
C LEU A 184 32.91 -1.93 8.11
N GLN A 185 32.20 -1.66 9.21
CA GLN A 185 32.82 -1.12 10.44
C GLN A 185 33.84 -2.10 11.03
N VAL A 186 33.51 -3.38 11.11
CA VAL A 186 34.44 -4.42 11.60
C VAL A 186 35.69 -4.51 10.72
N GLN A 187 35.53 -4.45 9.39
CA GLN A 187 36.65 -4.47 8.44
C GLN A 187 37.53 -3.23 8.57
N LEU A 188 36.93 -2.05 8.80
CA LEU A 188 37.65 -0.80 9.02
C LEU A 188 38.51 -0.86 10.29
N GLU A 189 37.95 -1.32 11.40
CA GLU A 189 38.65 -1.49 12.68
C GLU A 189 39.79 -2.52 12.57
N ALA A 190 39.59 -3.59 11.80
CA ALA A 190 40.66 -4.55 11.52
C ALA A 190 41.80 -3.92 10.70
N SER A 191 41.46 -3.16 9.66
CA SER A 191 42.44 -2.47 8.80
C SER A 191 43.24 -1.42 9.57
N GLN A 192 42.59 -0.65 10.44
CA GLN A 192 43.26 0.34 11.29
C GLN A 192 44.24 -0.30 12.27
N ARG A 193 43.89 -1.45 12.86
CA ARG A 193 44.81 -2.20 13.72
C ARG A 193 46.05 -2.67 12.96
N GLN A 194 45.88 -3.17 11.74
CA GLN A 194 47.00 -3.57 10.89
C GLN A 194 47.93 -2.38 10.57
N ILE A 195 47.36 -1.23 10.20
CA ILE A 195 48.13 -0.01 9.94
C ILE A 195 48.93 0.41 11.19
N ALA A 196 48.32 0.39 12.37
CA ALA A 196 49.00 0.73 13.63
C ALA A 196 50.16 -0.23 13.93
N THR A 197 49.96 -1.54 13.74
CA THR A 197 51.02 -2.55 13.91
C THR A 197 52.17 -2.32 12.91
N MET A 198 51.87 -2.05 11.65
CA MET A 198 52.89 -1.78 10.63
C MET A 198 53.68 -0.50 10.95
N GLN A 199 53.01 0.55 11.43
CA GLN A 199 53.68 1.79 11.85
C GLN A 199 54.62 1.56 13.04
N GLN A 200 54.23 0.74 14.02
CA GLN A 200 55.10 0.36 15.14
C GLN A 200 56.33 -0.41 14.66
N GLN A 201 56.15 -1.37 13.73
CA GLN A 201 57.26 -2.14 13.16
C GLN A 201 58.25 -1.26 12.40
N LEU A 202 57.77 -0.30 11.60
CA LEU A 202 58.63 0.63 10.86
C LEU A 202 59.44 1.51 11.82
N SER A 203 58.80 2.08 12.84
CA SER A 203 59.49 2.90 13.85
C SER A 203 60.60 2.14 14.58
N ALA A 204 60.37 0.86 14.88
CA ALA A 204 61.36 0.01 15.53
C ALA A 204 62.54 -0.38 14.61
N LEU A 205 62.34 -0.39 13.29
CA LEU A 205 63.40 -0.68 12.31
C LEU A 205 64.24 0.55 11.95
N SER A 206 63.65 1.74 12.08
CA SER A 206 64.31 3.02 11.80
C SER A 206 65.03 3.65 13.00
N ALA A 207 64.89 3.05 14.19
CA ALA A 207 65.55 3.47 15.43
C ALA A 207 66.80 2.62 15.69
#